data_AF-A0A6V7U157-F1
#
_entry.id   AF-A0A6V7U157-F1
#
_cell.length_a   1.000
_cell.length_b   1.000
_cell.length_c   1.000
_cell.angle_alpha   90.00
_cell.angle_beta   90.00
_cell.angle_gamma   90.00
#
_symmetry.space_group_name_H-M   'P 1'
#
loop_
_entity.id
_entity.type
_entity.pdbx_description
1 polymer ?
#
loop_
_entity_poly.entity_id
_entity_poly.type
_entity_poly.pdbx_seq_one_letter_code
_entity_poly.pdbx_strand_id
1 'polypeptide(L)'
;MLNFFPRLAALNFSDLCCTGAVDVSGNFRPVGGLKYKLKAASDLGKTTIILLEAMRSEFDKIHLDERFGIEACYASNIKDLIEKVFPPKKKD
;
A
#
# COMPACT_ATOMS: atom_id res chain seq x y z
N MET A 1 -24.03 0.43 -1.92
CA MET A 1 -22.71 0.15 -1.33
C MET A 1 -21.75 1.19 -1.86
N LEU A 2 -21.41 2.20 -1.05
CA LEU A 2 -20.60 3.34 -1.49
C LEU A 2 -19.15 2.86 -1.68
N ASN A 3 -18.68 2.85 -2.93
CA ASN A 3 -17.28 2.60 -3.28
C ASN A 3 -16.44 3.80 -2.81
N PHE A 4 -16.02 3.78 -1.56
CA PHE A 4 -15.11 4.76 -0.96
C PHE A 4 -13.67 4.26 -1.09
N PHE A 5 -13.21 3.99 -2.32
CA PHE A 5 -11.77 3.90 -2.58
C PHE A 5 -11.29 5.33 -2.81
N PRO A 6 -10.48 5.93 -1.91
CA PRO A 6 -9.85 7.19 -2.22
C PRO A 6 -9.05 6.98 -3.50
N ARG A 7 -9.35 7.78 -4.52
CA ARG A 7 -8.58 7.80 -5.77
C ARG A 7 -7.13 7.97 -5.37
N LEU A 8 -6.30 6.96 -5.62
CA LEU A 8 -4.85 7.04 -5.48
C LEU A 8 -4.25 8.26 -6.20
N ALA A 9 -4.95 8.77 -7.23
CA ALA A 9 -4.65 10.02 -7.93
C ALA A 9 -4.71 11.30 -7.07
N ALA A 10 -5.29 11.26 -5.87
CA ALA A 10 -5.35 12.37 -4.91
C ALA A 10 -4.40 12.17 -3.71
N LEU A 11 -3.59 11.11 -3.71
CA LEU A 11 -2.61 10.89 -2.64
C LEU A 11 -1.49 11.93 -2.74
N ASN A 12 -1.22 12.56 -1.61
CA ASN A 12 0.01 13.28 -1.41
C ASN A 12 1.16 12.27 -1.36
N PHE A 13 2.10 12.34 -2.32
CA PHE A 13 3.25 11.43 -2.38
C PHE A 13 4.08 11.42 -1.10
N SER A 14 4.05 12.52 -0.33
CA SER A 14 4.70 12.62 0.97
C SER A 14 4.12 11.67 2.02
N ASP A 15 2.86 11.23 1.87
CA ASP A 15 2.14 10.40 2.86
C ASP A 15 2.14 8.91 2.48
N LEU A 16 2.70 8.59 1.32
CA LEU A 16 2.75 7.23 0.78
C LEU A 16 3.99 6.48 1.29
N CYS A 17 3.77 5.26 1.79
CA CYS A 17 4.84 4.31 2.08
C CYS A 17 4.56 2.96 1.41
N CYS A 18 5.58 2.10 1.27
CA CYS A 18 5.47 0.82 0.57
C CYS A 18 6.34 -0.24 1.26
N THR A 19 5.91 -1.51 1.26
CA THR A 19 6.77 -2.63 1.63
C THR A 19 6.48 -3.88 0.79
N GLY A 20 7.55 -4.56 0.38
CA GLY A 20 7.52 -5.76 -0.44
C GLY A 20 8.88 -5.99 -1.08
N ALA A 21 9.25 -7.23 -1.34
CA ALA A 21 10.40 -7.54 -2.19
C ALA A 21 9.94 -7.64 -3.65
N VAL A 22 10.79 -7.29 -4.60
CA VAL A 22 10.51 -7.41 -6.04
C VAL A 22 11.56 -8.32 -6.67
N ASP A 23 11.15 -9.28 -7.48
CA ASP A 23 12.07 -10.11 -8.26
C ASP A 23 12.36 -9.50 -9.64
N VAL A 24 13.33 -10.08 -10.36
CA VAL A 24 13.77 -9.57 -11.68
C VAL A 24 12.67 -9.63 -12.73
N SER A 25 11.63 -10.43 -12.52
CA SER A 25 10.45 -10.50 -13.39
C SER A 25 9.41 -9.43 -13.05
N GLY A 26 9.66 -8.59 -12.03
CA GLY A 26 8.76 -7.55 -11.57
C GLY A 26 7.62 -8.06 -10.70
N ASN A 27 7.67 -9.32 -10.26
CA ASN A 27 6.68 -9.86 -9.34
C ASN A 27 7.06 -9.52 -7.91
N PHE A 28 6.05 -9.24 -7.10
CA PHE A 28 6.27 -8.98 -5.70
C PHE A 28 6.33 -10.25 -4.87
N ARG A 29 7.09 -10.20 -3.77
CA ARG A 29 7.27 -11.27 -2.80
C ARG A 29 6.90 -10.78 -1.40
N PRO A 30 6.12 -11.56 -0.63
CA PRO A 30 5.71 -11.20 0.72
C PRO A 30 6.93 -11.00 1.61
N VAL A 31 6.80 -10.08 2.55
CA VAL A 31 7.85 -9.73 3.51
C VAL A 31 7.30 -9.84 4.91
N GLY A 32 8.06 -10.41 5.84
CA GLY A 32 7.65 -10.53 7.23
C GLY A 32 7.66 -9.19 7.98
N GLY A 33 7.15 -9.25 9.21
CA GLY A 33 7.20 -8.13 10.16
C GLY A 33 6.23 -7.00 9.84
N LEU A 34 5.09 -7.29 9.21
CA LEU A 34 4.13 -6.28 8.75
C LEU A 34 3.67 -5.37 9.90
N LYS A 35 3.35 -5.93 11.08
CA LYS A 35 2.97 -5.14 12.27
C LYS A 35 4.00 -4.08 12.66
N TYR A 36 5.29 -4.43 12.67
CA TYR A 36 6.36 -3.48 13.03
C TYR A 36 6.55 -2.39 11.97
N LYS A 37 6.33 -2.73 10.70
CA LYS A 37 6.39 -1.78 9.58
C LYS A 37 5.22 -0.82 9.58
N LEU A 38 4.01 -1.28 9.92
CA LEU A 38 2.84 -0.42 10.12
C LEU A 38 3.09 0.55 11.28
N LYS A 39 3.63 0.06 12.40
CA LYS A 39 3.99 0.94 13.52
C LYS A 39 5.01 2.01 13.09
N ALA A 40 6.07 1.63 12.40
CA ALA A 40 7.08 2.59 11.93
C ALA A 40 6.51 3.62 10.96
N ALA A 41 5.60 3.22 10.07
CA ALA A 41 4.91 4.14 9.18
C ALA A 41 4.01 5.13 9.95
N SER A 42 3.29 4.64 10.97
CA SER A 42 2.43 5.48 11.82
C SER A 42 3.26 6.47 12.65
N ASP A 43 4.38 6.02 13.23
CA ASP A 43 5.30 6.88 13.99
C ASP A 43 5.88 8.01 13.10
N LEU A 44 5.89 7.83 11.77
CA LEU A 44 6.27 8.85 10.78
C LEU A 44 5.09 9.65 10.20
N GLY A 45 3.88 9.48 10.76
CA GLY A 45 2.66 10.16 10.35
C GLY A 45 2.10 9.70 9.00
N LYS A 46 2.47 8.51 8.51
CA LYS A 46 1.92 7.98 7.25
C LYS A 46 0.51 7.45 7.48
N THR A 47 -0.37 7.74 6.54
CA THR A 47 -1.78 7.30 6.58
C THR A 47 -2.06 6.17 5.60
N THR A 48 -1.18 5.96 4.62
CA THR A 48 -1.40 4.99 3.55
C THR A 48 -0.14 4.18 3.27
N ILE A 49 -0.30 2.86 3.20
CA ILE A 49 0.75 1.93 2.83
C ILE A 49 0.35 1.13 1.58
N ILE A 50 1.30 0.99 0.65
CA ILE A 50 1.16 0.05 -0.46
C ILE A 50 1.70 -1.30 -0.02
N LEU A 51 0.84 -2.31 -0.14
CA LEU A 51 1.12 -3.71 0.14
C LEU A 51 0.92 -4.56 -1.11
N LEU A 52 1.40 -5.78 -1.00
CA LEU A 52 1.21 -6.81 -2.00
C LEU A 52 -0.14 -7.45 -1.83
N GLU A 53 -0.80 -7.83 -2.92
CA GLU A 53 -2.07 -8.54 -2.85
C GLU A 53 -1.94 -9.83 -2.01
N ALA A 54 -0.80 -10.53 -2.12
CA ALA A 54 -0.49 -11.70 -1.31
C ALA A 54 -0.40 -11.43 0.20
N MET A 55 -0.16 -10.19 0.62
CA MET A 55 -0.09 -9.78 2.03
C MET A 55 -1.44 -9.36 2.60
N ARG A 56 -2.51 -9.30 1.79
CA ARG A 56 -3.86 -8.94 2.26
C ARG A 56 -4.31 -9.81 3.43
N SER A 57 -4.13 -11.13 3.34
CA SER A 57 -4.53 -12.03 4.43
C SER A 57 -3.74 -11.80 5.73
N GLU A 58 -2.48 -11.41 5.65
CA GLU A 58 -1.67 -11.06 6.83
C GLU A 58 -2.14 -9.72 7.42
N PHE A 59 -2.35 -8.71 6.58
CA PHE A 59 -2.88 -7.41 7.00
C PHE A 59 -4.27 -7.52 7.63
N ASP A 60 -5.15 -8.31 7.02
CA ASP A 60 -6.53 -8.48 7.48
C ASP A 60 -6.63 -9.18 8.83
N LYS A 61 -5.62 -9.99 9.20
CA LYS A 61 -5.51 -10.62 10.52
C LYS A 61 -5.04 -9.67 11.62
N ILE A 62 -4.42 -8.54 11.27
CA ILE A 62 -3.99 -7.53 12.23
C ILE A 62 -5.25 -6.81 12.74
N HIS A 63 -5.41 -6.74 14.07
CA HIS A 63 -6.54 -6.05 14.68
C HIS A 63 -6.59 -4.59 14.24
N LEU A 64 -7.78 -3.98 14.10
CA LEU A 64 -7.91 -2.62 13.57
C LEU A 64 -7.09 -1.59 14.38
N ASP A 65 -7.08 -1.71 15.71
CA ASP A 65 -6.29 -0.84 16.60
C ASP A 65 -4.78 -0.97 16.36
N GLU A 66 -4.33 -2.14 15.89
CA GLU A 66 -2.93 -2.45 15.59
C GLU A 66 -2.53 -2.08 14.15
N ARG A 67 -3.48 -1.57 13.35
CA ARG A 67 -3.19 -0.97 12.03
C ARG A 67 -2.82 0.51 12.15
N PHE A 68 -2.97 1.10 13.34
CA PHE A 68 -2.57 2.48 13.64
C PHE A 68 -3.17 3.53 12.70
N GLY A 69 -4.41 3.30 12.23
CA GLY A 69 -5.08 4.20 11.28
C GLY A 69 -4.49 4.19 9.87
N ILE A 70 -3.60 3.24 9.55
CA ILE A 70 -3.02 3.10 8.22
C ILE A 70 -3.96 2.31 7.32
N GLU A 71 -4.28 2.89 6.17
CA GLU A 71 -5.01 2.22 5.09
C GLU A 71 -4.05 1.48 4.15
N ALA A 72 -4.42 0.25 3.78
CA ALA A 72 -3.67 -0.54 2.82
C ALA A 72 -4.22 -0.40 1.40
N CYS A 73 -3.35 -0.01 0.47
CA CYS A 73 -3.58 -0.11 -0.96
C CYS A 73 -2.80 -1.33 -1.49
N TYR A 74 -3.42 -2.15 -2.33
CA TYR A 74 -2.80 -3.41 -2.76
C TYR A 74 -2.37 -3.36 -4.21
N ALA A 75 -1.21 -3.94 -4.51
CA ALA A 75 -0.66 -4.12 -5.84
C ALA A 75 -0.21 -5.57 -6.09
N SER A 76 -0.42 -6.06 -7.32
CA SER A 76 -0.12 -7.44 -7.70
C SER A 76 1.31 -7.61 -8.24
N ASN A 77 1.83 -6.60 -8.92
CA ASN A 77 3.17 -6.56 -9.50
C ASN A 77 3.64 -5.11 -9.65
N ILE A 78 4.90 -4.90 -10.04
CA ILE A 78 5.48 -3.56 -10.13
C ILE A 78 4.76 -2.66 -11.14
N LYS A 79 4.25 -3.23 -12.25
CA LYS A 79 3.50 -2.47 -13.26
C LYS A 79 2.19 -1.94 -12.68
N ASP A 80 1.43 -2.79 -12.01
CA ASP A 80 0.19 -2.42 -11.33
C ASP A 80 0.43 -1.36 -10.24
N LEU A 81 1.52 -1.48 -9.46
CA LEU A 81 1.92 -0.44 -8.51
C LEU A 81 2.16 0.90 -9.20
N ILE A 82 2.95 0.92 -10.28
CA ILE A 82 3.29 2.15 -11.00
C ILE A 82 2.02 2.78 -11.60
N GLU A 83 1.15 2.01 -12.24
CA GLU A 83 -0.10 2.51 -12.83
C GLU A 83 -1.06 3.08 -11.77
N LYS A 84 -1.08 2.49 -10.58
CA LYS A 84 -1.86 2.94 -9.42
C LYS A 84 -1.33 4.23 -8.80
N VAL A 85 -0.01 4.35 -8.67
CA VAL A 85 0.67 5.46 -7.98
C VAL A 85 0.92 6.65 -8.91
N PHE A 86 1.23 6.38 -10.17
CA PHE A 86 1.52 7.37 -11.22
C PHE A 86 0.51 7.23 -12.36
N PRO A 87 -0.77 7.56 -12.12
CA PRO A 87 -1.77 7.48 -13.18
C PRO A 87 -1.36 8.38 -14.35
N PRO A 88 -1.59 7.95 -15.60
CA PRO A 88 -1.21 8.73 -16.76
C PRO A 88 -1.87 10.10 -16.70
N LYS A 89 -1.06 11.14 -16.96
CA LYS A 89 -1.54 12.51 -17.06
C LYS A 89 -2.68 12.53 -18.10
N LYS A 90 -3.89 12.93 -17.70
CA LYS A 90 -4.96 13.15 -18.67
C LYS A 90 -4.43 14.12 -19.71
N LYS A 91 -4.52 13.75 -20.99
CA LYS A 91 -4.32 14.72 -22.07
C LYS A 91 -5.47 15.71 -21.96
N ASP A 92 -5.11 16.97 -21.73
CA ASP A 92 -6.00 18.12 -21.87
C ASP A 92 -6.49 18.23 -23.32
#